data_AF-A0A1G3HH00-F1
#
_entry.id   AF-A0A1G3HH00-F1
#
_cell.length_a   1.000
_cell.length_b   1.000
_cell.length_c   1.000
_cell.angle_alpha   90.00
_cell.angle_beta   90.00
_cell.angle_gamma   90.00
#
_symmetry.space_group_name_H-M   'P 1'
#
loop_
_entity.id
_entity.type
_entity.pdbx_description
1 polymer ?
#
loop_
_entity_poly.entity_id
_entity_poly.type
_entity_poly.pdbx_seq_one_letter_code
_entity_poly.pdbx_strand_id
1 'polypeptide(L)'
;MKIKTVIAACLIGLTAVPLVAQAQQAGNQQQQALPPALLAAIASGNAAAVERAIAALAAGNPVRAALLAAQTMAAAERMIATNPAAAAAVANAAMRVAQSPAVQSAASAQVATMLSAASRIMVAPAVIAAAPSVVASLAATTVAVASTPTMVAAAPTVSAAVATAATSVATNPIVVAAAPQASSALAQSVTTLTAAVETQTSTTQITTTTTTTQTQTSNSPS
;
A
#
# COMPACT_ATOMS: atom_id res chain seq x y z
N MET A 1 64.21 33.54 -47.22
CA MET A 1 63.99 33.72 -45.76
C MET A 1 63.11 34.94 -45.52
N LYS A 2 61.89 34.75 -45.01
CA LYS A 2 61.19 35.62 -44.04
C LYS A 2 59.78 35.08 -43.80
N ILE A 3 59.64 34.50 -42.62
CA ILE A 3 58.43 33.93 -42.01
C ILE A 3 57.44 35.06 -41.72
N LYS A 4 56.17 34.88 -42.06
CA LYS A 4 55.06 35.67 -41.51
C LYS A 4 53.94 34.74 -41.05
N THR A 5 54.02 34.45 -39.77
CA THR A 5 52.98 33.85 -38.93
C THR A 5 51.83 34.84 -38.77
N VAL A 6 50.60 34.44 -39.14
CA VAL A 6 49.37 35.06 -38.62
C VAL A 6 48.47 33.94 -38.12
N ILE A 7 48.31 33.92 -36.80
CA ILE A 7 47.43 33.08 -36.01
C ILE A 7 46.03 33.67 -36.12
N ALA A 8 45.07 32.89 -36.60
CA ALA A 8 43.65 33.20 -36.48
C ALA A 8 42.95 32.00 -35.82
N ALA A 9 42.90 32.07 -34.49
CA ALA A 9 42.13 31.16 -33.66
C ALA A 9 40.64 31.47 -33.84
N CYS A 10 39.89 30.57 -34.47
CA CYS A 10 38.44 30.56 -34.39
C CYS A 10 38.04 29.47 -33.40
N LEU A 11 37.94 29.86 -32.12
CA LEU A 11 37.26 29.07 -31.09
C LEU A 11 35.78 29.00 -31.48
N ILE A 12 35.35 27.85 -32.01
CA ILE A 12 33.93 27.52 -32.05
C ILE A 12 33.56 27.13 -30.62
N GLY A 13 33.04 28.11 -29.89
CA GLY A 13 32.37 27.90 -28.61
C GLY A 13 31.12 27.07 -28.83
N LEU A 14 31.26 25.75 -28.73
CA LEU A 14 30.14 24.82 -28.62
C LEU A 14 29.54 25.03 -27.22
N THR A 15 28.60 25.96 -27.10
CA THR A 15 27.83 26.16 -25.87
C THR A 15 26.96 24.93 -25.67
N ALA A 16 27.46 23.98 -24.89
CA ALA A 16 26.69 22.87 -24.36
C ALA A 16 25.53 23.44 -23.54
N VAL A 17 24.32 23.39 -24.09
CA VAL A 17 23.10 23.63 -23.33
C VAL A 17 22.97 22.44 -22.37
N PRO A 18 22.98 22.64 -21.04
CA PRO A 18 22.70 21.55 -20.12
C PRO A 18 21.24 21.14 -20.30
N LEU A 19 21.03 19.98 -20.93
CA LEU A 19 19.76 19.27 -20.99
C LEU A 19 19.46 18.69 -19.60
N VAL A 20 19.17 19.56 -18.63
CA VAL A 20 18.80 19.16 -17.27
C VAL A 20 17.34 19.56 -17.05
N ALA A 21 16.60 18.64 -16.43
CA ALA A 21 15.29 18.82 -15.79
C ALA A 21 14.03 18.61 -16.65
N GLN A 22 13.72 17.34 -16.95
CA GLN A 22 12.31 16.88 -17.00
C GLN A 22 12.05 15.53 -16.30
N ALA A 23 13.04 14.93 -15.62
CA ALA A 23 12.86 13.62 -14.95
C ALA A 23 12.44 13.70 -13.45
N GLN A 24 12.22 14.88 -12.87
CA GLN A 24 11.93 15.03 -11.43
C GLN A 24 10.55 15.63 -11.09
N GLN A 25 9.64 15.76 -12.06
CA GLN A 25 8.31 16.32 -11.79
C GLN A 25 7.30 15.36 -11.14
N ALA A 26 7.71 14.13 -10.80
CA ALA A 26 6.88 13.16 -10.06
C ALA A 26 7.15 13.12 -8.54
N GLY A 27 8.13 13.89 -8.02
CA GLY A 27 8.60 13.73 -6.63
C GLY A 27 7.98 14.63 -5.56
N ASN A 28 7.38 15.77 -5.94
CA ASN A 28 6.96 16.81 -4.96
C ASN A 28 5.49 17.23 -5.06
N GLN A 29 4.66 16.47 -5.78
CA GLN A 29 3.21 16.63 -5.66
C GLN A 29 2.78 16.00 -4.33
N GLN A 30 2.67 16.87 -3.32
CA GLN A 30 1.69 16.76 -2.26
C GLN A 30 2.03 15.78 -1.11
N GLN A 31 3.02 16.17 -0.31
CA GLN A 31 2.72 16.32 1.12
C GLN A 31 1.66 17.43 1.26
N GLN A 32 0.46 17.19 0.73
CA GLN A 32 -0.72 18.00 1.03
C GLN A 32 -0.79 17.92 2.54
N ALA A 33 -0.53 19.05 3.22
CA ALA A 33 -0.72 19.12 4.66
C ALA A 33 -2.08 18.49 4.94
N LEU A 34 -2.11 17.47 5.82
CA LEU A 34 -3.33 16.74 6.13
C LEU A 34 -4.43 17.78 6.39
N PRO A 35 -5.57 17.69 5.70
CA PRO A 35 -6.60 18.70 5.82
C PRO A 35 -7.00 18.87 7.29
N PRO A 36 -7.24 20.10 7.76
CA PRO A 36 -7.39 20.38 9.19
C PRO A 36 -8.55 19.59 9.83
N ALA A 37 -9.63 19.35 9.07
CA ALA A 37 -10.74 18.51 9.53
C ALA A 37 -10.32 17.04 9.77
N LEU A 38 -9.46 16.50 8.90
CA LEU A 38 -8.94 15.15 9.05
C LEU A 38 -7.92 15.07 10.18
N LEU A 39 -7.07 16.09 10.34
CA LEU A 39 -6.16 16.18 11.49
C LEU A 39 -6.93 16.20 12.82
N ALA A 40 -7.99 17.00 12.93
CA ALA A 40 -8.82 17.05 14.12
C ALA A 40 -9.49 15.70 14.41
N ALA A 41 -10.01 15.04 13.36
CA ALA A 41 -10.60 13.71 13.49
C ALA A 41 -9.57 12.67 13.97
N ILE A 42 -8.37 12.66 13.40
CA ILE A 42 -7.28 11.76 13.79
C ILE A 42 -6.83 12.05 15.23
N ALA A 43 -6.63 13.32 15.58
CA ALA A 43 -6.23 13.75 16.92
C ALA A 43 -7.27 13.37 17.98
N SER A 44 -8.56 13.35 17.62
CA SER A 44 -9.63 12.89 18.51
C SER A 44 -9.65 11.37 18.73
N GLY A 45 -8.93 10.60 17.90
CA GLY A 45 -8.97 9.13 17.91
C GLY A 45 -10.33 8.53 17.54
N ASN A 46 -11.28 9.35 17.06
CA ASN A 46 -12.64 8.91 16.74
C ASN A 46 -12.72 8.36 15.31
N ALA A 47 -12.75 7.03 15.19
CA ALA A 47 -12.84 6.33 13.91
C ALA A 47 -14.01 6.82 13.03
N ALA A 48 -15.20 7.05 13.62
CA ALA A 48 -16.36 7.52 12.87
C ALA A 48 -16.18 8.96 12.37
N ALA A 49 -15.48 9.82 13.13
CA ALA A 49 -15.15 11.17 12.68
C ALA A 49 -14.14 11.13 11.51
N VAL A 50 -13.17 10.22 11.57
CA VAL A 50 -12.18 10.03 10.49
C VAL A 50 -12.87 9.59 9.20
N GLU A 51 -13.76 8.60 9.26
CA GLU A 51 -14.52 8.15 8.10
C GLU A 51 -15.39 9.26 7.49
N ARG A 52 -16.12 10.00 8.34
CA ARG A 52 -16.93 11.14 7.89
C ARG A 52 -16.09 12.23 7.24
N ALA A 53 -14.91 12.53 7.81
CA ALA A 53 -13.99 13.50 7.24
C ALA A 53 -13.48 13.03 5.87
N ILE A 54 -13.04 11.77 5.74
CA ILE A 54 -12.59 11.22 4.45
C ILE A 54 -13.71 11.27 3.42
N ALA A 55 -14.92 10.83 3.78
CA ALA A 55 -16.07 10.83 2.88
C ALA A 55 -16.44 12.25 2.41
N ALA A 56 -16.50 13.22 3.34
CA ALA A 56 -16.81 14.61 3.04
C ALA A 56 -15.76 15.25 2.12
N LEU A 57 -14.47 15.03 2.41
CA LEU A 57 -13.38 15.60 1.61
C LEU A 57 -13.18 14.90 0.28
N ALA A 58 -13.50 13.61 0.19
CA ALA A 58 -13.48 12.86 -1.06
C ALA A 58 -14.57 13.36 -2.03
N ALA A 59 -15.67 13.90 -1.52
CA ALA A 59 -16.81 14.40 -2.30
C ALA A 59 -17.31 13.36 -3.34
N GLY A 60 -17.33 12.08 -2.94
CA GLY A 60 -17.71 10.95 -3.81
C GLY A 60 -16.64 10.46 -4.79
N ASN A 61 -15.45 11.08 -4.83
CA ASN A 61 -14.35 10.64 -5.70
C ASN A 61 -13.55 9.48 -5.06
N PRO A 62 -13.54 8.28 -5.63
CA PRO A 62 -12.90 7.10 -5.03
C PRO A 62 -11.37 7.20 -4.99
N VAL A 63 -10.73 7.84 -5.97
CA VAL A 63 -9.28 8.04 -6.00
C VAL A 63 -8.86 9.00 -4.88
N ARG A 64 -9.61 10.08 -4.69
CA ARG A 64 -9.38 11.04 -3.60
C ARG A 64 -9.62 10.42 -2.24
N ALA A 65 -10.65 9.58 -2.10
CA ALA A 65 -10.90 8.83 -0.87
C ALA A 65 -9.72 7.90 -0.53
N ALA A 66 -9.18 7.18 -1.52
CA ALA A 66 -8.02 6.32 -1.34
C ALA A 66 -6.78 7.10 -0.89
N LEU A 67 -6.52 8.26 -1.52
CA LEU A 67 -5.39 9.12 -1.18
C LEU A 67 -5.48 9.68 0.25
N LEU A 68 -6.67 10.13 0.66
CA LEU A 68 -6.91 10.60 2.03
C LEU A 68 -6.81 9.45 3.06
N ALA A 69 -7.33 8.26 2.72
CA ALA A 69 -7.20 7.08 3.57
C ALA A 69 -5.73 6.64 3.72
N ALA A 70 -4.94 6.69 2.65
CA ALA A 70 -3.51 6.39 2.70
C ALA A 70 -2.73 7.39 3.58
N GLN A 71 -3.04 8.68 3.48
CA GLN A 71 -2.47 9.70 4.38
C GLN A 71 -2.87 9.46 5.84
N THR A 72 -4.11 9.04 6.07
CA THR A 72 -4.64 8.69 7.39
C THR A 72 -3.91 7.49 7.97
N MET A 73 -3.61 6.46 7.17
CA MET A 73 -2.81 5.30 7.59
C MET A 73 -1.38 5.70 7.97
N ALA A 74 -0.74 6.55 7.18
CA ALA A 74 0.60 7.06 7.52
C ALA A 74 0.61 7.89 8.80
N ALA A 75 -0.48 8.63 9.09
CA ALA A 75 -0.65 9.33 10.35
C ALA A 75 -0.85 8.33 11.52
N ALA A 76 -1.65 7.28 11.33
CA ALA A 76 -1.85 6.23 12.32
C ALA A 76 -0.53 5.52 12.68
N GLU A 77 0.34 5.23 11.70
CA GLU A 77 1.67 4.65 11.97
C GLU A 77 2.50 5.54 12.90
N ARG A 78 2.49 6.86 12.70
CA ARG A 78 3.21 7.81 13.57
C ARG A 78 2.60 7.90 14.97
N MET A 79 1.30 7.65 15.10
CA MET A 79 0.59 7.67 16.40
C MET A 79 0.92 6.45 17.27
N ILE A 80 1.48 5.37 16.73
CA ILE A 80 1.82 4.17 17.53
C ILE A 80 2.67 4.54 18.76
N ALA A 81 3.61 5.48 18.60
CA ALA A 81 4.53 5.88 19.65
C ALA A 81 3.87 6.68 20.79
N THR A 82 2.75 7.37 20.53
CA THR A 82 2.12 8.30 21.48
C THR A 82 0.74 7.85 21.94
N ASN A 83 -0.03 7.23 21.06
CA ASN A 83 -1.37 6.71 21.34
C ASN A 83 -1.67 5.47 20.46
N PRO A 84 -1.18 4.28 20.86
CA PRO A 84 -1.33 3.05 20.08
C PRO A 84 -2.79 2.59 19.92
N ALA A 85 -3.65 2.85 20.91
CA ALA A 85 -5.08 2.52 20.79
C ALA A 85 -5.78 3.37 19.71
N ALA A 86 -5.52 4.68 19.70
CA ALA A 86 -6.05 5.57 18.65
C ALA A 86 -5.46 5.23 17.28
N ALA A 87 -4.18 4.85 17.20
CA ALA A 87 -3.56 4.36 15.96
C ALA A 87 -4.35 3.18 15.37
N ALA A 88 -4.71 2.18 16.18
CA ALA A 88 -5.52 1.04 15.74
C ALA A 88 -6.90 1.49 15.20
N ALA A 89 -7.58 2.37 15.93
CA ALA A 89 -8.92 2.84 15.57
C ALA A 89 -8.92 3.65 14.28
N VAL A 90 -7.95 4.55 14.12
CA VAL A 90 -7.77 5.37 12.92
C VAL A 90 -7.40 4.51 11.71
N ALA A 91 -6.52 3.51 11.90
CA ALA A 91 -6.17 2.57 10.84
C ALA A 91 -7.38 1.74 10.40
N ASN A 92 -8.21 1.30 11.35
CA ASN A 92 -9.43 0.56 11.03
C ASN A 92 -10.41 1.43 10.22
N ALA A 93 -10.61 2.69 10.60
CA ALA A 93 -11.41 3.64 9.84
C ALA A 93 -10.93 3.83 8.40
N ALA A 94 -9.62 4.01 8.20
CA ALA A 94 -9.06 4.14 6.86
C ALA A 94 -9.22 2.84 6.02
N MET A 95 -9.07 1.67 6.65
CA MET A 95 -9.29 0.39 5.99
C MET A 95 -10.75 0.15 5.59
N ARG A 96 -11.72 0.68 6.34
CA ARG A 96 -13.14 0.63 5.93
C ARG A 96 -13.41 1.43 4.65
N VAL A 97 -12.65 2.51 4.39
CA VAL A 97 -12.71 3.22 3.09
C VAL A 97 -12.13 2.34 1.97
N ALA A 98 -11.03 1.64 2.25
CA ALA A 98 -10.41 0.67 1.32
C ALA A 98 -11.33 -0.47 0.91
N GLN A 99 -12.29 -0.83 1.76
CA GLN A 99 -13.24 -1.90 1.51
C GLN A 99 -14.24 -1.57 0.41
N SER A 100 -14.39 -0.29 0.05
CA SER A 100 -15.26 0.12 -1.05
C SER A 100 -14.77 -0.46 -2.39
N PRO A 101 -15.60 -1.20 -3.14
CA PRO A 101 -15.23 -1.73 -4.45
C PRO A 101 -14.79 -0.64 -5.45
N ALA A 102 -15.42 0.54 -5.38
CA ALA A 102 -15.05 1.68 -6.21
C ALA A 102 -13.62 2.18 -5.93
N VAL A 103 -13.20 2.14 -4.66
CA VAL A 103 -11.84 2.52 -4.26
C VAL A 103 -10.82 1.48 -4.71
N GLN A 104 -11.13 0.18 -4.55
CA GLN A 104 -10.25 -0.91 -4.97
C GLN A 104 -10.01 -0.91 -6.48
N SER A 105 -11.05 -0.66 -7.27
CA SER A 105 -10.95 -0.57 -8.73
C SER A 105 -10.21 0.69 -9.19
N ALA A 106 -10.49 1.84 -8.58
CA ALA A 106 -9.96 3.12 -9.05
C ALA A 106 -8.53 3.42 -8.54
N ALA A 107 -8.12 2.83 -7.42
CA ALA A 107 -6.90 3.21 -6.69
C ALA A 107 -6.21 1.99 -6.02
N SER A 108 -6.04 0.90 -6.79
CA SER A 108 -5.46 -0.36 -6.31
C SER A 108 -4.06 -0.19 -5.68
N ALA A 109 -3.21 0.66 -6.25
CA ALA A 109 -1.87 0.93 -5.71
C ALA A 109 -1.90 1.60 -4.32
N GLN A 110 -2.83 2.54 -4.11
CA GLN A 110 -3.06 3.17 -2.83
C GLN A 110 -3.59 2.16 -1.81
N VAL A 111 -4.51 1.28 -2.23
CA VAL A 111 -5.01 0.20 -1.37
C VAL A 111 -3.90 -0.76 -0.96
N ALA A 112 -3.01 -1.15 -1.88
CA ALA A 112 -1.85 -1.99 -1.56
C ALA A 112 -0.91 -1.32 -0.54
N THR A 113 -0.70 -0.01 -0.65
CA THR A 113 0.10 0.77 0.32
C THR A 113 -0.55 0.76 1.70
N MET A 114 -1.87 0.92 1.76
CA MET A 114 -2.64 0.86 3.01
C MET A 114 -2.62 -0.53 3.64
N LEU A 115 -2.73 -1.60 2.85
CA LEU A 115 -2.60 -2.97 3.33
C LEU A 115 -1.22 -3.21 3.97
N SER A 116 -0.14 -2.72 3.34
CA SER A 116 1.21 -2.81 3.90
C SER A 116 1.34 -2.07 5.25
N ALA A 117 0.79 -0.86 5.34
CA ALA A 117 0.76 -0.09 6.59
C ALA A 117 -0.11 -0.77 7.66
N ALA A 118 -1.29 -1.28 7.30
CA ALA A 118 -2.18 -2.00 8.20
C ALA A 118 -1.49 -3.21 8.81
N SER A 119 -0.78 -3.99 7.98
CA SER A 119 0.01 -5.14 8.42
C SER A 119 1.06 -4.75 9.45
N ARG A 120 1.75 -3.61 9.27
CA ARG A 120 2.72 -3.10 10.26
C ARG A 120 2.05 -2.64 11.56
N ILE A 121 0.92 -1.96 11.48
CA ILE A 121 0.17 -1.45 12.64
C ILE A 121 -0.37 -2.63 13.48
N MET A 122 -0.99 -3.63 12.84
CA MET A 122 -1.67 -4.72 13.57
C MET A 122 -0.71 -5.68 14.28
N VAL A 123 0.54 -5.81 13.80
CA VAL A 123 1.57 -6.64 14.44
C VAL A 123 2.41 -5.88 15.46
N ALA A 124 2.22 -4.56 15.59
CA ALA A 124 2.96 -3.76 16.54
C ALA A 124 2.56 -4.13 17.99
N PRO A 125 3.51 -4.53 18.86
CA PRO A 125 3.18 -5.00 20.22
C PRO A 125 2.42 -3.97 21.06
N ALA A 126 2.78 -2.70 20.94
CA ALA A 126 2.10 -1.61 21.65
C ALA A 126 0.62 -1.48 21.24
N VAL A 127 0.30 -1.72 19.97
CA VAL A 127 -1.06 -1.65 19.43
C VAL A 127 -1.87 -2.86 19.88
N ILE A 128 -1.29 -4.07 19.83
CA ILE A 128 -1.89 -5.30 20.33
C ILE A 128 -2.23 -5.19 21.82
N ALA A 129 -1.31 -4.69 22.63
CA ALA A 129 -1.52 -4.55 24.07
C ALA A 129 -2.57 -3.48 24.40
N ALA A 130 -2.60 -2.37 23.66
CA ALA A 130 -3.49 -1.26 23.94
C ALA A 130 -4.93 -1.47 23.46
N ALA A 131 -5.14 -2.17 22.33
CA ALA A 131 -6.47 -2.32 21.73
C ALA A 131 -6.64 -3.67 20.99
N PRO A 132 -6.56 -4.82 21.69
CA PRO A 132 -6.53 -6.14 21.04
C PRO A 132 -7.78 -6.47 20.22
N SER A 133 -8.97 -6.09 20.69
CA SER A 133 -10.23 -6.30 19.93
C SER A 133 -10.30 -5.45 18.66
N VAL A 134 -9.71 -4.24 18.68
CA VAL A 134 -9.63 -3.37 17.50
C VAL A 134 -8.62 -3.94 16.50
N VAL A 135 -7.49 -4.46 16.97
CA VAL A 135 -6.52 -5.16 16.13
C VAL A 135 -7.12 -6.36 15.44
N ALA A 136 -7.92 -7.18 16.13
CA ALA A 136 -8.64 -8.30 15.50
C ALA A 136 -9.57 -7.83 14.37
N SER A 137 -10.33 -6.75 14.62
CA SER A 137 -11.25 -6.16 13.63
C SER A 137 -10.51 -5.55 12.43
N LEU A 138 -9.38 -4.89 12.68
CA LEU A 138 -8.50 -4.35 11.65
C LEU A 138 -7.91 -5.48 10.79
N ALA A 139 -7.41 -6.54 11.41
CA ALA A 139 -6.88 -7.71 10.71
C ALA A 139 -7.95 -8.37 9.83
N ALA A 140 -9.16 -8.56 10.34
CA ALA A 140 -10.28 -9.11 9.57
C ALA A 140 -10.62 -8.23 8.34
N THR A 141 -10.71 -6.91 8.53
CA THR A 141 -10.96 -5.96 7.43
C THR A 141 -9.83 -5.97 6.40
N THR A 142 -8.58 -6.05 6.86
CA THR A 142 -7.39 -6.08 5.99
C THR A 142 -7.34 -7.36 5.17
N VAL A 143 -7.62 -8.52 5.77
CA VAL A 143 -7.71 -9.80 5.06
C VAL A 143 -8.84 -9.77 4.04
N ALA A 144 -10.02 -9.24 4.39
CA ALA A 144 -11.15 -9.15 3.48
C ALA A 144 -10.86 -8.29 2.24
N VAL A 145 -10.07 -7.22 2.37
CA VAL A 145 -9.64 -6.40 1.23
C VAL A 145 -8.55 -7.11 0.42
N ALA A 146 -7.57 -7.72 1.09
CA ALA A 146 -6.48 -8.43 0.45
C ALA A 146 -6.91 -9.71 -0.29
N SER A 147 -8.03 -10.32 0.09
CA SER A 147 -8.59 -11.52 -0.54
C SER A 147 -9.45 -11.24 -1.76
N THR A 148 -9.69 -9.97 -2.09
CA THR A 148 -10.42 -9.63 -3.31
C THR A 148 -9.60 -10.04 -4.55
N PRO A 149 -10.22 -10.64 -5.58
CA PRO A 149 -9.49 -11.10 -6.77
C PRO A 149 -8.64 -10.01 -7.43
N THR A 150 -9.15 -8.78 -7.44
CA THR A 150 -8.44 -7.60 -7.95
C THR A 150 -7.17 -7.30 -7.16
N MET A 151 -7.18 -7.44 -5.83
CA MET A 151 -5.99 -7.19 -5.01
C MET A 151 -4.97 -8.31 -5.07
N VAL A 152 -5.43 -9.57 -5.04
CA VAL A 152 -4.53 -10.71 -5.20
C VAL A 152 -3.80 -10.61 -6.55
N ALA A 153 -4.52 -10.26 -7.63
CA ALA A 153 -3.92 -10.08 -8.96
C ALA A 153 -3.00 -8.85 -9.06
N ALA A 154 -3.38 -7.72 -8.48
CA ALA A 154 -2.61 -6.48 -8.60
C ALA A 154 -1.37 -6.44 -7.69
N ALA A 155 -1.42 -7.09 -6.51
CA ALA A 155 -0.37 -7.00 -5.50
C ALA A 155 -0.23 -8.32 -4.69
N PRO A 156 0.14 -9.44 -5.33
CA PRO A 156 0.17 -10.76 -4.69
C PRO A 156 1.11 -10.82 -3.49
N THR A 157 2.27 -10.13 -3.55
CA THR A 157 3.22 -10.05 -2.43
C THR A 157 2.64 -9.33 -1.21
N VAL A 158 1.79 -8.31 -1.42
CA VAL A 158 1.13 -7.60 -0.33
C VAL A 158 0.05 -8.47 0.30
N SER A 159 -0.74 -9.19 -0.52
CA SER A 159 -1.73 -10.16 -0.03
C SER A 159 -1.08 -11.28 0.79
N ALA A 160 0.07 -11.80 0.36
CA ALA A 160 0.84 -12.77 1.15
C ALA A 160 1.31 -12.19 2.50
N ALA A 161 1.85 -10.97 2.50
CA ALA A 161 2.28 -10.30 3.73
C ALA A 161 1.12 -10.05 4.70
N VAL A 162 -0.08 -9.71 4.19
CA VAL A 162 -1.31 -9.59 4.99
C VAL A 162 -1.69 -10.93 5.62
N ALA A 163 -1.62 -12.04 4.87
CA ALA A 163 -1.90 -13.36 5.41
C ALA A 163 -0.95 -13.73 6.56
N THR A 164 0.35 -13.44 6.42
CA THR A 164 1.34 -13.65 7.49
C THR A 164 1.06 -12.79 8.72
N ALA A 165 0.82 -11.49 8.52
CA ALA A 165 0.50 -10.56 9.61
C ALA A 165 -0.78 -10.98 10.37
N ALA A 166 -1.83 -11.34 9.62
CA ALA A 166 -3.10 -11.80 10.19
C ALA A 166 -2.96 -13.13 10.93
N THR A 167 -2.11 -14.06 10.47
CA THR A 167 -1.79 -15.30 11.21
C THR A 167 -1.14 -14.97 12.55
N SER A 168 -0.18 -14.03 12.56
CA SER A 168 0.46 -13.58 13.80
C SER A 168 -0.54 -12.97 14.78
N VAL A 169 -1.50 -12.19 14.29
CA VAL A 169 -2.60 -11.63 15.11
C VAL A 169 -3.54 -12.73 15.62
N ALA A 170 -3.98 -13.64 14.74
CA ALA A 170 -4.96 -14.69 15.07
C ALA A 170 -4.43 -15.69 16.11
N THR A 171 -3.11 -15.91 16.14
CA THR A 171 -2.43 -16.80 17.08
C THR A 171 -1.91 -16.09 18.34
N ASN A 172 -2.04 -14.76 18.41
CA ASN A 172 -1.59 -14.00 19.56
C ASN A 172 -2.53 -14.24 20.76
N PRO A 173 -2.03 -14.70 21.92
CA PRO A 173 -2.88 -15.05 23.06
C PRO A 173 -3.65 -13.85 23.63
N ILE A 174 -3.11 -12.63 23.54
CA ILE A 174 -3.79 -11.41 24.02
C ILE A 174 -5.01 -11.12 23.15
N VAL A 175 -4.86 -11.26 21.83
CA VAL A 175 -5.94 -11.03 20.86
C VAL A 175 -7.00 -12.13 20.97
N VAL A 176 -6.59 -13.39 21.06
CA VAL A 176 -7.49 -14.54 21.24
C VAL A 176 -8.30 -14.41 22.52
N ALA A 177 -7.69 -14.00 23.63
CA ALA A 177 -8.41 -13.78 24.88
C ALA A 177 -9.40 -12.61 24.80
N ALA A 178 -9.04 -11.53 24.12
CA ALA A 178 -9.88 -10.33 24.01
C ALA A 178 -11.00 -10.43 22.97
N ALA A 179 -10.85 -11.25 21.93
CA ALA A 179 -11.82 -11.39 20.84
C ALA A 179 -11.86 -12.82 20.25
N PRO A 180 -12.33 -13.83 21.00
CA PRO A 180 -12.25 -15.24 20.60
C PRO A 180 -12.96 -15.52 19.25
N GLN A 181 -14.13 -14.91 19.06
CA GLN A 181 -14.96 -15.08 17.85
C GLN A 181 -14.33 -14.39 16.63
N ALA A 182 -13.68 -13.24 16.81
CA ALA A 182 -13.00 -12.55 15.73
C ALA A 182 -11.75 -13.33 15.29
N SER A 183 -11.01 -13.92 16.23
CA SER A 183 -9.83 -14.72 15.92
C SER A 183 -10.14 -16.00 15.14
N SER A 184 -11.25 -16.69 15.46
CA SER A 184 -11.65 -17.89 14.70
C SER A 184 -12.11 -17.56 13.28
N ALA A 185 -12.90 -16.49 13.10
CA ALA A 185 -13.30 -16.00 11.79
C ALA A 185 -12.09 -15.49 10.97
N LEU A 186 -11.15 -14.82 11.63
CA LEU A 186 -9.90 -14.38 11.03
C LEU A 186 -9.06 -15.56 10.54
N ALA A 187 -8.90 -16.60 11.36
CA ALA A 187 -8.16 -17.81 10.98
C ALA A 187 -8.73 -18.46 9.71
N GLN A 188 -10.06 -18.57 9.61
CA GLN A 188 -10.72 -19.08 8.39
C GLN A 188 -10.45 -18.18 7.18
N SER A 189 -10.56 -16.86 7.36
CA SER A 189 -10.33 -15.88 6.28
C SER A 189 -8.88 -15.91 5.78
N VAL A 190 -7.92 -16.12 6.67
CA VAL A 190 -6.50 -16.28 6.32
C VAL A 190 -6.28 -17.55 5.50
N THR A 191 -6.90 -18.67 5.87
CA THR A 191 -6.81 -19.91 5.08
C THR A 191 -7.30 -19.69 3.64
N THR A 192 -8.44 -19.00 3.47
CA THR A 192 -8.96 -18.65 2.14
C THR A 192 -8.02 -17.74 1.36
N LEU A 193 -7.44 -16.72 2.02
CA LEU A 193 -6.49 -15.80 1.40
C LEU A 193 -5.21 -16.53 0.93
N THR A 194 -4.63 -17.39 1.77
CA THR A 194 -3.43 -18.15 1.43
C THR A 194 -3.66 -19.02 0.20
N ALA A 195 -4.78 -19.75 0.13
CA ALA A 195 -5.13 -20.55 -1.04
C ALA A 195 -5.32 -19.70 -2.32
N ALA A 196 -5.91 -18.50 -2.19
CA ALA A 196 -6.07 -17.58 -3.31
C ALA A 196 -4.72 -17.05 -3.83
N VAL A 197 -3.76 -16.81 -2.95
CA VAL A 197 -2.40 -16.39 -3.35
C VAL A 197 -1.65 -17.55 -4.05
N GLU A 198 -1.72 -18.77 -3.51
CA GLU A 198 -1.03 -19.95 -4.05
C GLU A 198 -1.48 -20.33 -5.47
N THR A 199 -2.78 -20.20 -5.74
CA THR A 199 -3.34 -20.45 -7.08
C THR A 199 -2.81 -19.47 -8.12
N GLN A 200 -2.61 -18.19 -7.77
CA GLN A 200 -2.03 -17.20 -8.69
C GLN A 200 -0.54 -17.36 -8.93
N THR A 201 0.24 -17.71 -7.90
CA THR A 201 1.69 -17.94 -8.06
C THR A 201 1.95 -19.15 -8.95
N SER A 202 1.13 -20.19 -8.85
CA SER A 202 1.24 -21.40 -9.67
C SER A 202 0.91 -21.12 -11.15
N THR A 203 -0.07 -20.25 -11.43
CA THR A 203 -0.44 -19.86 -12.80
C THR A 203 0.67 -19.05 -13.48
N THR A 204 1.37 -18.20 -12.72
CA THR A 204 2.47 -17.36 -13.24
C THR A 204 3.70 -18.19 -13.63
N GLN A 205 4.01 -19.27 -12.92
CA GLN A 205 5.11 -20.19 -13.28
C GLN A 205 4.86 -20.95 -14.58
N ILE A 206 3.61 -21.35 -14.84
CA ILE A 206 3.27 -22.14 -16.04
C ILE A 206 3.47 -21.31 -17.31
N THR A 207 3.12 -20.02 -17.31
CA THR A 207 3.29 -19.13 -18.46
C THR A 207 4.76 -18.84 -18.81
N THR A 208 5.64 -18.72 -17.80
CA THR A 208 7.09 -18.57 -18.05
C THR A 208 7.69 -19.84 -18.62
N THR A 209 7.27 -21.03 -18.18
CA THR A 209 7.81 -22.30 -18.72
C THR A 209 7.38 -22.55 -20.17
N THR A 210 6.16 -22.18 -20.57
CA THR A 210 5.71 -22.39 -21.97
C THR A 210 6.38 -21.44 -22.97
N THR A 211 6.77 -20.23 -22.55
CA THR A 211 7.40 -19.26 -23.45
C THR A 211 8.85 -19.64 -23.79
N THR A 212 9.59 -20.28 -22.89
CA THR A 212 10.98 -20.70 -23.15
C THR A 212 11.09 -21.94 -24.04
N THR A 213 10.02 -22.74 -24.20
CA THR A 213 10.04 -23.94 -25.05
C THR A 213 9.62 -23.68 -26.50
N GLN A 214 9.11 -22.49 -26.84
CA GLN A 214 8.64 -22.18 -28.20
C GLN A 214 9.64 -21.41 -29.08
N THR A 215 10.72 -20.85 -28.52
CA THR A 215 11.77 -20.16 -29.29
C THR A 215 12.94 -21.05 -29.70
N GLN A 216 12.91 -22.36 -29.39
CA GLN A 216 14.04 -23.26 -29.61
C GLN A 216 13.83 -24.32 -30.71
N THR A 217 12.84 -24.16 -31.61
CA THR A 217 12.61 -25.10 -32.73
C THR A 217 12.53 -24.46 -34.11
N SER A 218 12.80 -23.17 -34.31
CA SER A 218 12.61 -22.52 -35.63
C SER A 218 13.88 -22.06 -36.36
N ASN A 219 15.09 -22.49 -35.99
CA ASN A 219 16.32 -22.16 -36.72
C ASN A 219 17.15 -23.42 -37.05
N SER A 220 16.72 -24.15 -38.08
CA SER A 220 17.63 -24.98 -38.90
C SER A 220 17.63 -24.42 -40.32
N PRO A 221 18.68 -23.68 -40.73
CA PRO A 221 18.87 -23.35 -42.15
C PRO A 221 19.31 -24.63 -42.90
N SER A 222 18.66 -24.86 -44.04
CA SER A 222 19.06 -25.84 -45.06
C SER A 222 20.25 -25.35 -45.86
#